data_AF-A0A3B9MXJ8-F1
#
_entry.id   AF-A0A3B9MXJ8-F1
#
_cell.length_a   1.000
_cell.length_b   1.000
_cell.length_c   1.000
_cell.angle_alpha   90.00
_cell.angle_beta   90.00
_cell.angle_gamma   90.00
#
_symmetry.space_group_name_H-M   'P 1'
#
loop_
_entity.id
_entity.type
_entity.pdbx_description
1 polymer ?
#
loop_
_entity_poly.entity_id
_entity_poly.type
_entity_poly.pdbx_seq_one_letter_code
_entity_poly.pdbx_strand_id
1 'polypeptide(L)'
;GKLPKDQNKDRRFEMFMAPEYGIRAMIKDLKHDIDKGKNTVPSLITEYAPKFENNTSAYIQKVCKDLKVSQTAKLLPTKNTLQLLVHSISRVENNGNFITNELFDKAYAMI
;
A
#
# COMPACT_ATOMS: atom_id res chain seq x y z
N GLY A 1 16.04 -0.41 8.13
CA GLY A 1 14.67 -0.85 7.79
C GLY A 1 14.73 -2.02 6.84
N LYS A 2 14.96 -1.77 5.54
CA LYS A 2 15.25 -2.81 4.56
C LYS A 2 16.58 -3.50 4.90
N LEU A 3 16.63 -4.83 4.76
CA LEU A 3 17.84 -5.61 5.00
C LEU A 3 18.87 -5.40 3.86
N PRO A 4 20.17 -5.38 4.18
CA PRO A 4 21.23 -5.46 3.18
C PRO A 4 21.06 -6.70 2.27
N LYS A 5 21.50 -6.59 1.01
CA LYS A 5 21.31 -7.67 0.01
C LYS A 5 21.96 -8.99 0.43
N ASP A 6 23.10 -8.93 1.10
CA ASP A 6 23.84 -10.06 1.67
C ASP A 6 23.11 -10.75 2.83
N GLN A 7 22.19 -10.05 3.50
CA GLN A 7 21.36 -10.58 4.58
C GLN A 7 19.95 -10.97 4.13
N ASN A 8 19.57 -10.61 2.91
CA ASN A 8 18.29 -10.98 2.33
C ASN A 8 18.31 -12.45 1.87
N LYS A 9 17.53 -13.29 2.55
CA LYS A 9 17.42 -14.72 2.24
C LYS A 9 16.50 -14.99 1.06
N ASP A 10 15.69 -14.01 0.67
CA ASP A 10 14.84 -14.05 -0.50
C ASP A 10 15.47 -13.22 -1.63
N ARG A 11 15.78 -13.87 -2.76
CA ARG A 11 16.39 -13.18 -3.91
C ARG A 11 15.38 -12.44 -4.78
N ARG A 12 14.08 -12.67 -4.57
CA ARG A 12 12.98 -12.13 -5.37
C ARG A 12 12.27 -10.98 -4.66
N PHE A 13 12.16 -11.04 -3.33
CA PHE A 13 11.43 -10.04 -2.55
C PHE A 13 12.32 -9.28 -1.57
N GLU A 14 11.88 -8.06 -1.25
CA GLU A 14 12.52 -7.22 -0.25
C GLU A 14 12.20 -7.72 1.16
N MET A 15 13.23 -7.90 1.98
CA MET A 15 13.07 -8.22 3.41
C MET A 15 13.36 -7.00 4.28
N PHE A 16 12.64 -6.90 5.38
CA PHE A 16 12.79 -5.83 6.37
C PHE A 16 13.13 -6.40 7.74
N MET A 17 13.80 -5.60 8.57
CA MET A 17 14.17 -5.95 9.94
C MET A 17 12.96 -6.24 10.83
N ALA A 18 11.82 -5.61 10.54
CA ALA A 18 10.57 -5.76 11.26
C ALA A 18 9.38 -5.34 10.35
N PRO A 19 8.15 -5.82 10.62
CA PRO A 19 6.99 -5.59 9.75
C PRO A 19 6.65 -4.11 9.52
N GLU A 20 6.79 -3.27 10.56
CA GLU A 20 6.53 -1.83 10.48
C GLU A 20 7.42 -1.11 9.46
N TYR A 21 8.60 -1.65 9.15
CA TYR A 21 9.46 -1.07 8.14
C TYR A 21 8.98 -1.35 6.71
N GLY A 22 8.33 -2.49 6.47
CA GLY A 22 7.68 -2.81 5.20
C GLY A 22 6.44 -1.93 5.00
N ILE A 23 5.63 -1.80 6.04
CA ILE A 23 4.43 -0.94 6.03
C ILE A 23 4.82 0.53 5.83
N ARG A 24 5.87 1.01 6.50
CA ARG A 24 6.40 2.37 6.28
C ARG A 24 6.84 2.60 4.83
N ALA A 25 7.50 1.62 4.21
CA ALA A 25 7.91 1.71 2.82
C ALA A 25 6.69 1.84 1.90
N MET A 26 5.67 1.01 2.11
CA MET A 26 4.40 1.07 1.40
C MET A 26 3.67 2.41 1.58
N ILE A 27 3.61 2.95 2.81
CA ILE A 27 2.96 4.26 3.02
C ILE A 27 3.72 5.37 2.28
N LYS A 28 5.05 5.35 2.30
CA LYS A 28 5.89 6.32 1.57
C LYS A 28 5.63 6.26 0.06
N ASP A 29 5.55 5.05 -0.48
CA ASP A 29 5.26 4.83 -1.90
C ASP A 29 3.90 5.39 -2.31
N LEU A 30 2.83 5.01 -1.59
CA LEU A 30 1.47 5.50 -1.85
C LEU A 30 1.36 7.02 -1.71
N LYS A 31 1.98 7.59 -0.67
CA LYS A 31 1.97 9.05 -0.46
C LYS A 31 2.67 9.76 -1.62
N HIS A 32 3.85 9.29 -2.01
CA HIS A 32 4.63 9.87 -3.10
C HIS A 32 3.89 9.83 -4.43
N ASP A 33 3.22 8.72 -4.72
CA ASP A 33 2.43 8.57 -5.95
C ASP A 33 1.21 9.48 -6.00
N ILE A 34 0.50 9.63 -4.87
CA ILE A 34 -0.60 10.58 -4.75
C ILE A 34 -0.09 12.02 -4.96
N ASP A 35 1.04 12.37 -4.33
CA ASP A 35 1.67 13.69 -4.46
C ASP A 35 2.13 13.97 -5.90
N LYS A 36 2.50 12.93 -6.66
CA LYS A 36 2.83 13.00 -8.10
C LYS A 36 1.63 13.02 -9.04
N GLY A 37 0.40 13.01 -8.52
CA GLY A 37 -0.82 13.13 -9.31
C GLY A 37 -1.51 11.82 -9.64
N LYS A 38 -1.01 10.66 -9.18
CA LYS A 38 -1.76 9.38 -9.21
C LYS A 38 -2.77 9.34 -8.07
N ASN A 39 -3.62 10.36 -8.01
CA ASN A 39 -4.49 10.64 -6.87
C ASN A 39 -5.93 10.16 -7.08
N THR A 40 -6.14 9.15 -7.91
CA THR A 40 -7.41 8.40 -8.00
C THR A 40 -7.13 6.93 -7.80
N VAL A 41 -8.10 6.17 -7.29
CA VAL A 41 -7.92 4.72 -7.07
C VAL A 41 -7.45 4.00 -8.35
N PRO A 42 -8.02 4.23 -9.55
CA PRO A 42 -7.53 3.59 -10.77
C PRO A 42 -6.08 3.92 -11.09
N SER A 43 -5.67 5.19 -10.99
CA SER A 43 -4.30 5.61 -11.32
C SER A 43 -3.28 5.05 -10.34
N LEU A 44 -3.57 5.11 -9.04
CA LEU A 44 -2.70 4.62 -7.99
C LEU A 44 -2.52 3.10 -8.05
N ILE A 45 -3.62 2.34 -8.16
CA ILE A 45 -3.58 0.88 -8.16
C ILE A 45 -3.03 0.32 -9.48
N THR A 46 -3.23 1.00 -10.61
CA THR A 46 -2.63 0.56 -11.87
C THR A 46 -1.12 0.69 -11.85
N GLU A 47 -0.57 1.71 -11.19
CA GLU A 47 0.88 1.77 -10.94
C GLU A 47 1.32 0.68 -9.97
N TYR A 48 0.65 0.58 -8.81
CA TYR A 48 1.06 -0.30 -7.73
C TYR A 48 0.98 -1.79 -8.12
N ALA A 49 -0.06 -2.18 -8.87
CA ALA A 49 -0.34 -3.56 -9.26
C ALA A 49 -0.80 -3.63 -10.74
N PRO A 50 0.15 -3.59 -11.69
CA PRO A 50 -0.16 -3.51 -13.12
C PRO A 50 -0.80 -4.79 -13.66
N LYS A 51 -1.60 -4.61 -14.73
CA LYS A 51 -2.53 -5.62 -15.28
C LYS A 51 -1.90 -6.90 -15.82
N PHE A 52 -0.61 -6.87 -16.16
CA PHE A 52 0.08 -8.04 -16.72
C PHE A 52 0.37 -9.10 -15.65
N GLU A 53 0.37 -8.73 -14.38
CA GLU A 53 0.58 -9.62 -13.23
C GLU A 53 -0.67 -9.77 -12.35
N ASN A 54 -1.62 -8.84 -12.44
CA ASN A 54 -2.72 -8.71 -11.46
C ASN A 54 -4.09 -8.55 -12.11
N ASN A 55 -5.14 -8.98 -11.42
CA ASN A 55 -6.51 -8.56 -11.73
C ASN A 55 -6.77 -7.13 -11.22
N THR A 56 -6.13 -6.14 -11.85
CA THR A 56 -6.18 -4.72 -11.44
C THR A 56 -7.62 -4.18 -11.38
N SER A 57 -8.52 -4.67 -12.24
CA SER A 57 -9.93 -4.26 -12.21
C SER A 57 -10.62 -4.67 -10.91
N ALA A 58 -10.43 -5.91 -10.45
CA ALA A 58 -10.96 -6.37 -9.17
C ALA A 58 -10.30 -5.63 -7.99
N TYR A 59 -9.01 -5.34 -8.09
CA TYR A 59 -8.26 -4.55 -7.11
C TYR A 59 -8.85 -3.14 -6.94
N ILE A 60 -9.03 -2.42 -8.05
CA ILE A 60 -9.63 -1.07 -8.05
C ILE A 60 -11.01 -1.10 -7.40
N GLN A 61 -11.86 -2.08 -7.74
CA GLN A 61 -13.19 -2.20 -7.14
C GLN A 61 -13.13 -2.45 -5.64
N LYS A 62 -12.21 -3.32 -5.19
CA LYS A 62 -12.00 -3.62 -3.78
C LYS A 62 -11.56 -2.38 -3.00
N VAL A 63 -10.59 -1.62 -3.52
CA VAL A 63 -10.09 -0.40 -2.88
C VAL A 63 -11.15 0.70 -2.85
N CYS A 64 -11.89 0.91 -3.95
CA CYS A 64 -13.02 1.86 -3.96
C CYS A 64 -14.07 1.52 -2.90
N LYS A 65 -14.42 0.23 -2.78
CA LYS A 65 -15.39 -0.26 -1.79
C LYS A 65 -14.91 -0.04 -0.36
N ASP A 66 -13.65 -0.39 -0.07
CA ASP A 66 -13.08 -0.27 1.27
C ASP A 66 -12.93 1.20 1.70
N LEU A 67 -12.56 2.10 0.78
CA LEU A 67 -12.42 3.53 1.03
C LEU A 67 -13.74 4.31 0.95
N LYS A 68 -14.81 3.69 0.43
CA LYS A 68 -16.12 4.33 0.16
C LYS A 68 -16.02 5.55 -0.77
N VAL A 69 -15.24 5.42 -1.84
CA VAL A 69 -15.02 6.48 -2.84
C VAL A 69 -15.35 5.99 -4.25
N SER A 70 -15.72 6.92 -5.14
CA SER A 70 -15.83 6.60 -6.57
C SER A 70 -14.45 6.50 -7.22
N GLN A 71 -14.38 5.89 -8.40
CA GLN A 71 -13.14 5.80 -9.18
C GLN A 71 -12.60 7.17 -9.63
N THR A 72 -13.45 8.19 -9.67
CA THR A 72 -13.08 9.56 -10.06
C THR A 72 -12.73 10.45 -8.88
N ALA A 73 -12.98 9.99 -7.64
CA ALA A 73 -12.69 10.75 -6.44
C ALA A 73 -11.18 10.99 -6.30
N LYS A 74 -10.84 12.24 -5.96
CA LYS A 74 -9.46 12.64 -5.69
C LYS A 74 -9.09 12.28 -4.26
N LEU A 75 -8.05 11.47 -4.12
CA LEU A 75 -7.47 11.08 -2.83
C LEU A 75 -6.51 12.17 -2.36
N LEU A 76 -6.60 12.50 -1.07
CA LEU A 76 -5.58 13.26 -0.36
C LEU A 76 -4.78 12.30 0.53
N PRO A 77 -3.45 12.44 0.65
CA PRO A 77 -2.60 11.53 1.41
C PRO A 77 -2.66 11.81 2.92
N THR A 78 -3.88 11.91 3.45
CA THR A 78 -4.12 12.04 4.90
C THR A 78 -3.77 10.73 5.60
N LYS A 79 -3.49 10.77 6.90
CA LYS A 79 -3.25 9.56 7.71
C LYS A 79 -4.37 8.53 7.53
N ASN A 80 -5.64 8.98 7.57
CA ASN A 80 -6.80 8.11 7.40
C ASN A 80 -6.86 7.47 6.01
N THR A 81 -6.64 8.27 4.94
CA THR A 81 -6.62 7.73 3.56
C THR A 81 -5.52 6.68 3.41
N LEU A 82 -4.32 6.98 3.89
CA LEU A 82 -3.17 6.07 3.80
C LEU A 82 -3.40 4.79 4.61
N GLN A 83 -4.02 4.89 5.79
CA GLN A 83 -4.40 3.72 6.60
C GLN A 83 -5.38 2.83 5.84
N LEU A 84 -6.47 3.40 5.30
CA LEU A 84 -7.46 2.65 4.54
C LEU A 84 -6.84 1.98 3.30
N LEU A 85 -5.95 2.68 2.59
CA LEU A 85 -5.21 2.11 1.45
C LEU A 85 -4.34 0.94 1.89
N VAL A 86 -3.53 1.09 2.94
CA VAL A 86 -2.66 0.04 3.46
C VAL A 86 -3.43 -1.21 3.84
N HIS A 87 -4.53 -1.06 4.57
CA HIS A 87 -5.36 -2.21 4.95
C HIS A 87 -6.03 -2.85 3.73
N SER A 88 -6.53 -2.06 2.77
CA SER A 88 -7.20 -2.59 1.60
C SER A 88 -6.24 -3.37 0.70
N ILE A 89 -5.08 -2.79 0.40
CA ILE A 89 -4.01 -3.44 -0.38
C ILE A 89 -3.52 -4.70 0.34
N SER A 90 -3.20 -4.62 1.63
CA SER A 90 -2.74 -5.80 2.38
C SER A 90 -3.75 -6.96 2.37
N ARG A 91 -5.05 -6.67 2.32
CA ARG A 91 -6.09 -7.71 2.18
C ARG A 91 -6.06 -8.38 0.82
N VAL A 92 -5.81 -7.62 -0.24
CA VAL A 92 -5.70 -8.15 -1.61
C VAL A 92 -4.44 -8.99 -1.76
N GLU A 93 -3.29 -8.48 -1.29
CA GLU A 93 -1.99 -9.17 -1.43
C GLU A 93 -1.89 -10.46 -0.61
N ASN A 94 -2.39 -10.44 0.62
CA ASN A 94 -2.15 -11.53 1.57
C ASN A 94 -3.38 -12.40 1.85
N ASN A 95 -4.51 -12.13 1.19
CA ASN A 95 -5.81 -12.78 1.48
C ASN A 95 -6.21 -12.73 2.97
N GLY A 96 -5.84 -11.66 3.70
CA GLY A 96 -6.11 -11.56 5.13
C GLY A 96 -5.83 -10.18 5.74
N ASN A 97 -6.28 -10.01 6.99
CA ASN A 97 -6.05 -8.79 7.79
C ASN A 97 -4.86 -8.99 8.73
N PHE A 98 -3.65 -8.78 8.22
CA PHE A 98 -2.41 -8.95 9.01
C PHE A 98 -1.87 -7.65 9.60
N ILE A 99 -2.32 -6.51 9.09
CA ILE A 99 -1.92 -5.20 9.58
C ILE A 99 -2.95 -4.73 10.60
N THR A 100 -2.52 -4.53 11.84
CA THR A 100 -3.32 -3.89 12.90
C THR A 100 -3.18 -2.36 12.82
N ASN A 101 -4.13 -1.62 13.39
CA ASN A 101 -4.04 -0.16 13.48
C ASN A 101 -2.78 0.28 14.24
N GLU A 102 -2.43 -0.43 15.33
CA GLU A 102 -1.22 -0.15 16.10
C GLU A 102 0.05 -0.34 15.26
N LEU A 103 0.11 -1.39 14.45
CA LEU A 103 1.25 -1.64 13.58
C LEU A 103 1.35 -0.57 12.47
N PHE A 104 0.20 -0.15 11.91
CA PHE A 104 0.14 0.99 11.01
C PHE A 104 0.63 2.27 11.69
N ASP A 105 0.20 2.56 12.92
CA ASP A 105 0.57 3.77 13.65
C ASP A 105 2.08 3.82 13.94
N LYS A 106 2.68 2.68 14.34
CA LYS A 106 4.14 2.55 14.48
C LYS A 106 4.86 2.84 13.17
N ALA A 107 4.36 2.29 12.06
CA ALA A 107 4.91 2.55 10.74
C ALA A 107 4.78 4.03 10.32
N TYR A 108 3.61 4.62 10.58
CA TYR A 108 3.28 6.00 10.23
C TYR A 108 4.10 7.04 11.01
N ALA A 109 4.43 6.76 12.27
CA ALA A 109 5.26 7.62 13.10
C ALA A 109 6.70 7.78 12.59
N MET A 110 7.15 6.91 11.66
CA MET A 110 8.51 6.94 11.08
C MET A 110 8.57 7.60 9.69
N ILE A 111 7.48 8.20 9.21
CA ILE A 111 7.37 8.70 7.83
C ILE A 111 7.91 10.11 7.73
#